data_AF-A0A3R6X792-F1
#
_entry.id   AF-A0A3R6X792-F1
#
_cell.length_a   1.000
_cell.length_b   1.000
_cell.length_c   1.000
_cell.angle_alpha   90.00
_cell.angle_beta   90.00
_cell.angle_gamma   90.00
#
_symmetry.space_group_name_H-M   'P 1'
#
loop_
_entity.id
_entity.type
_entity.pdbx_description
1 polymer ?
#
loop_
_entity_poly.entity_id
_entity_poly.type
_entity_poly.pdbx_seq_one_letter_code
_entity_poly.pdbx_strand_id
1 'polypeptide(L)'
;MAAHGRTFEESLARSATEVERLTYALHTSEQQSPSQLKPIKLEVTKFAGAESDKLVGWILQVETAANAQRILDDDTRVAFAMSHLKGCTEDWAFSKRLTDPLCFPSLDDIMHEMKSTFLAPNSDFLYRTKFLECKQEKRSLQ
;
A
#
# COMPACT_ATOMS: atom_id res chain seq x y z
N MET A 1 -20.06 -40.02 -48.48
CA MET A 1 -19.23 -38.89 -48.03
C MET A 1 -19.88 -38.17 -46.84
N ALA A 2 -19.91 -38.76 -45.63
CA ALA A 2 -20.61 -38.17 -44.47
C ALA A 2 -19.96 -38.53 -43.12
N ALA A 3 -18.62 -38.64 -43.08
CA ALA A 3 -17.89 -38.99 -41.86
C ALA A 3 -17.14 -37.82 -41.21
N HIS A 4 -16.95 -36.70 -41.92
CA HIS A 4 -16.09 -35.60 -41.47
C HIS A 4 -16.84 -34.41 -40.82
N GLY A 5 -18.18 -34.36 -40.91
CA GLY A 5 -18.98 -33.30 -40.26
C GLY A 5 -19.16 -33.50 -38.76
N ARG A 6 -19.35 -34.76 -38.33
CA ARG A 6 -19.56 -35.12 -36.90
C ARG A 6 -18.33 -34.84 -36.03
N THR A 7 -17.14 -35.04 -36.58
CA THR A 7 -15.87 -34.79 -35.90
C THR A 7 -15.62 -33.30 -35.61
N PHE A 8 -16.17 -32.40 -36.44
CA PHE A 8 -16.02 -30.96 -36.24
C PHE A 8 -16.95 -30.45 -35.13
N GLU A 9 -18.22 -30.84 -35.14
CA GLU A 9 -19.17 -30.46 -34.09
C GLU A 9 -18.77 -31.01 -32.72
N GLU A 10 -18.28 -32.25 -32.64
CA GLU A 10 -17.77 -32.82 -31.38
C GLU A 10 -16.55 -32.07 -30.85
N SER A 11 -15.67 -31.60 -31.75
CA SER A 11 -14.49 -30.82 -31.38
C SER A 11 -14.89 -29.42 -30.87
N LEU A 12 -15.92 -28.82 -31.48
CA LEU A 12 -16.47 -27.52 -31.07
C LEU A 12 -17.19 -27.62 -29.71
N ALA A 13 -17.94 -28.69 -29.48
CA ALA A 13 -18.60 -28.93 -28.19
C ALA A 13 -17.59 -29.14 -27.06
N ARG A 14 -16.50 -29.88 -27.33
CA ARG A 14 -15.40 -30.06 -26.36
C ARG A 14 -14.69 -28.75 -26.05
N SER A 15 -14.40 -27.92 -27.05
CA SER A 15 -13.74 -26.63 -26.81
C SER A 15 -14.62 -25.66 -26.05
N ALA A 16 -15.92 -25.61 -26.34
CA ALA A 16 -16.88 -24.78 -25.59
C ALA A 16 -16.95 -25.20 -24.10
N THR A 17 -16.95 -26.51 -23.82
CA THR A 17 -16.96 -27.05 -22.46
C THR A 17 -15.66 -26.71 -21.72
N GLU A 18 -14.51 -26.75 -22.41
CA GLU A 18 -13.21 -26.38 -21.83
C GLU A 18 -13.16 -24.89 -21.48
N VAL A 19 -13.67 -24.03 -22.37
CA VAL A 19 -13.75 -22.58 -22.13
C VAL A 19 -14.64 -22.26 -20.93
N GLU A 20 -15.79 -22.93 -20.82
CA GLU A 20 -16.69 -22.75 -19.67
C GLU A 20 -16.03 -23.22 -18.37
N ARG A 21 -15.33 -24.35 -18.38
CA ARG A 21 -14.61 -24.87 -17.21
C ARG A 21 -13.45 -23.96 -16.79
N LEU A 22 -12.72 -23.40 -17.75
CA LEU A 22 -11.64 -22.45 -17.49
C LEU A 22 -12.18 -21.10 -16.99
N THR A 23 -13.30 -20.64 -17.54
CA THR A 23 -13.98 -19.42 -17.08
C THR A 23 -14.48 -19.59 -15.64
N TYR A 24 -15.08 -20.73 -15.32
CA TYR A 24 -15.47 -21.07 -13.95
C TYR A 24 -14.27 -21.16 -13.02
N ALA A 25 -13.18 -21.82 -13.45
CA ALA A 25 -11.95 -21.93 -12.65
C ALA A 25 -11.32 -20.56 -12.35
N LEU A 26 -11.26 -19.66 -13.34
CA LEU A 26 -10.78 -18.29 -13.15
C LEU A 26 -11.67 -17.53 -12.17
N HIS A 27 -12.99 -17.60 -12.33
CA HIS A 27 -13.94 -16.95 -11.41
C HIS A 27 -13.79 -17.49 -9.98
N THR A 28 -13.61 -18.81 -9.82
CA THR A 28 -13.37 -19.41 -8.51
C THR A 28 -11.98 -19.11 -7.95
N SER A 29 -10.97 -18.90 -8.79
CA SER A 29 -9.62 -18.53 -8.39
C SER A 29 -9.54 -17.05 -7.96
N GLU A 30 -10.31 -16.16 -8.59
CA GLU A 30 -10.48 -14.78 -8.13
C GLU A 30 -11.31 -14.71 -6.84
N GLN A 31 -12.22 -15.68 -6.65
CA GLN A 31 -12.97 -15.87 -5.40
C GLN A 31 -12.22 -16.72 -4.35
N GLN A 32 -11.04 -17.28 -4.67
CA GLN A 32 -10.17 -17.93 -3.68
C GLN A 32 -9.55 -16.84 -2.82
N SER A 33 -10.26 -16.55 -1.73
CA SER A 33 -9.91 -15.59 -0.68
C SER A 33 -8.40 -15.56 -0.44
N PRO A 34 -7.74 -14.40 -0.55
CA PRO A 34 -6.33 -14.29 -0.24
C PRO A 34 -6.22 -14.61 1.25
N SER A 35 -5.65 -15.76 1.61
CA SER A 35 -5.43 -16.31 2.98
C SER A 35 -6.50 -15.91 4.04
N GLN A 36 -7.22 -16.86 4.62
CA GLN A 36 -8.21 -16.65 5.71
C GLN A 36 -7.68 -15.98 7.00
N LEU A 37 -6.46 -15.44 7.00
CA LEU A 37 -5.89 -14.62 8.06
C LEU A 37 -6.71 -13.35 8.24
N LYS A 38 -7.29 -13.22 9.43
CA LYS A 38 -8.06 -12.06 9.85
C LYS A 38 -7.19 -10.80 9.77
N PRO A 39 -7.68 -9.70 9.16
CA PRO A 39 -7.00 -8.42 9.18
C PRO A 39 -6.69 -7.99 10.62
N ILE A 40 -5.48 -7.48 10.84
CA ILE A 40 -5.05 -6.97 12.15
C ILE A 40 -5.04 -5.45 12.07
N LYS A 41 -5.81 -4.79 12.93
CA LYS A 41 -5.78 -3.35 13.06
C LYS A 41 -4.57 -2.95 13.91
N LEU A 42 -3.57 -2.35 13.26
CA LEU A 42 -2.44 -1.73 13.95
C LEU A 42 -2.79 -0.28 14.28
N GLU A 43 -2.41 0.18 15.46
CA GLU A 43 -2.49 1.59 15.82
C GLU A 43 -1.43 2.38 15.08
N VAL A 44 -1.85 3.49 14.46
CA VAL A 44 -0.98 4.41 13.71
C VAL A 44 -1.04 5.77 14.37
N THR A 45 0.12 6.30 14.74
CA THR A 45 0.22 7.62 15.35
C THR A 45 -0.21 8.71 14.37
N LYS A 46 -0.82 9.80 14.85
CA LYS A 46 -1.16 10.92 13.96
C LYS A 46 0.05 11.82 13.70
N PHE A 47 0.32 12.14 12.44
CA PHE A 47 1.46 12.98 12.05
C PHE A 47 1.05 14.43 11.77
N ALA A 48 1.72 15.38 12.42
CA ALA A 48 1.40 16.81 12.35
C ALA A 48 2.36 17.66 11.50
N GLY A 49 3.42 17.08 10.93
CA GLY A 49 4.41 17.83 10.14
C GLY A 49 5.54 18.51 10.93
N ALA A 50 5.40 18.70 12.24
CA ALA A 50 6.41 19.39 13.06
C ALA A 50 7.71 18.57 13.28
N GLU A 51 7.62 17.25 13.23
CA GLU A 51 8.72 16.32 13.55
C GLU A 51 9.22 15.65 12.27
N SER A 52 9.93 16.40 11.42
CA SER A 52 10.41 15.90 10.12
C SER A 52 11.29 14.66 10.25
N ASP A 53 12.00 14.50 11.37
CA ASP A 53 12.83 13.33 11.68
C ASP A 53 12.03 12.09 12.11
N LYS A 54 10.70 12.20 12.23
CA LYS A 54 9.82 11.05 12.44
C LYS A 54 8.99 10.69 11.21
N LEU A 55 9.05 11.50 10.15
CA LEU A 55 8.26 11.29 8.93
C LEU A 55 8.50 9.91 8.33
N VAL A 56 9.77 9.52 8.13
CA VAL A 56 10.11 8.22 7.52
C VAL A 56 9.59 7.05 8.37
N GLY A 57 9.69 7.14 9.69
CA GLY A 57 9.15 6.13 10.60
C GLY A 57 7.63 6.06 10.59
N TRP A 58 6.97 7.22 10.49
CA TRP A 58 5.51 7.30 10.37
C TRP A 58 5.00 6.71 9.06
N ILE A 59 5.67 7.00 7.93
CA ILE A 59 5.34 6.43 6.60
C ILE A 59 5.38 4.89 6.66
N LEU A 60 6.45 4.33 7.23
CA LEU A 60 6.58 2.89 7.42
C LEU A 60 5.46 2.32 8.32
N GLN A 61 5.05 3.05 9.35
CA GLN A 61 3.94 2.65 10.22
C GLN A 61 2.61 2.57 9.45
N VAL A 62 2.32 3.54 8.59
CA VAL A 62 1.12 3.57 7.73
C VAL A 62 1.14 2.41 6.73
N GLU A 63 2.25 2.22 6.01
CA GLU A 63 2.41 1.12 5.04
C GLU A 63 2.20 -0.24 5.73
N THR A 64 2.84 -0.44 6.88
CA THR A 64 2.72 -1.66 7.67
C THR A 64 1.27 -1.89 8.12
N ALA A 65 0.59 -0.85 8.59
CA ALA A 65 -0.80 -0.95 9.04
C ALA A 65 -1.78 -1.21 7.89
N ALA A 66 -1.59 -0.58 6.73
CA ALA A 66 -2.39 -0.82 5.53
C ALA A 66 -2.24 -2.27 5.07
N ASN A 67 -1.01 -2.79 5.06
CA ASN A 67 -0.71 -4.19 4.70
C ASN A 67 -1.30 -5.17 5.72
N ALA A 68 -1.17 -4.91 7.02
CA ALA A 68 -1.74 -5.74 8.09
C ALA A 68 -3.28 -5.76 8.07
N GLN A 69 -3.90 -4.65 7.68
CA GLN A 69 -5.34 -4.52 7.46
C GLN A 69 -5.79 -5.04 6.10
N ARG A 70 -4.85 -5.38 5.21
CA ARG A 70 -5.10 -5.93 3.86
C ARG A 70 -5.93 -4.99 2.98
N ILE A 71 -5.65 -3.70 3.07
CA ILE A 71 -6.25 -2.70 2.20
C ILE A 71 -5.59 -2.83 0.84
N LEU A 72 -6.32 -3.36 -0.16
CA LEU A 72 -5.81 -3.61 -1.50
C LEU A 72 -6.04 -2.43 -2.45
N ASP A 73 -7.16 -1.75 -2.28
CA ASP A 73 -7.58 -0.63 -3.10
C ASP A 73 -6.78 0.63 -2.77
N ASP A 74 -6.15 1.24 -3.78
CA ASP A 74 -5.26 2.37 -3.59
C ASP A 74 -5.99 3.62 -3.09
N ASP A 75 -7.23 3.88 -3.55
CA ASP A 75 -8.05 4.98 -3.04
C ASP A 75 -8.31 4.83 -1.54
N THR A 76 -8.59 3.60 -1.08
CA THR A 76 -8.78 3.27 0.33
C THR A 76 -7.46 3.38 1.11
N ARG A 77 -6.32 3.01 0.53
CA ARG A 77 -5.00 3.18 1.16
C ARG A 77 -4.63 4.66 1.32
N VAL A 78 -4.93 5.48 0.31
CA VAL A 78 -4.74 6.93 0.37
C VAL A 78 -5.66 7.55 1.43
N ALA A 79 -6.95 7.19 1.46
CA ALA A 79 -7.88 7.65 2.48
C ALA A 79 -7.44 7.22 3.89
N PHE A 80 -6.95 6.00 4.04
CA PHE A 80 -6.37 5.49 5.28
C PHE A 80 -5.17 6.33 5.72
N ALA A 81 -4.20 6.59 4.84
CA ALA A 81 -3.05 7.45 5.14
C ALA A 81 -3.47 8.87 5.56
N MET A 82 -4.38 9.49 4.80
CA MET A 82 -4.91 10.83 5.10
C MET A 82 -5.62 10.88 6.47
N SER A 83 -6.32 9.82 6.89
CA SER A 83 -7.01 9.77 8.18
C SER A 83 -6.06 9.83 9.40
N HIS A 84 -4.78 9.51 9.17
CA HIS A 84 -3.71 9.57 10.17
C HIS A 84 -2.88 10.86 10.10
N LEU A 85 -3.29 11.83 9.29
CA LEU A 85 -2.74 13.19 9.31
C LEU A 85 -3.46 14.06 10.35
N LYS A 86 -2.82 15.16 10.75
CA LYS A 86 -3.43 16.21 11.58
C LYS A 86 -2.74 17.55 11.35
N GLY A 87 -3.43 18.66 11.60
CA GLY A 87 -2.80 19.99 11.54
C GLY A 87 -2.28 20.31 10.13
N CYS A 88 -1.04 20.80 10.00
CA CYS A 88 -0.58 21.32 8.71
C CYS A 88 -0.46 20.26 7.60
N THR A 89 -0.24 18.99 7.95
CA THR A 89 -0.21 17.89 6.97
C THR A 89 -1.61 17.51 6.49
N GLU A 90 -2.61 17.60 7.36
CA GLU A 90 -4.01 17.41 7.03
C GLU A 90 -4.50 18.53 6.11
N ASP A 91 -4.24 19.79 6.48
CA ASP A 91 -4.57 20.97 5.68
C ASP A 91 -3.93 20.89 4.29
N TRP A 92 -2.66 20.49 4.22
CA TRP A 92 -1.94 20.27 2.96
C TRP A 92 -2.62 19.21 2.09
N ALA A 93 -2.88 18.02 2.64
CA ALA A 93 -3.45 16.91 1.89
C ALA A 93 -4.85 17.23 1.35
N PHE A 94 -5.70 17.86 2.17
CA PHE A 94 -7.04 18.26 1.74
C PHE A 94 -7.02 19.43 0.76
N SER A 95 -6.11 20.41 0.92
CA SER A 95 -5.98 21.52 -0.04
C SER A 95 -5.57 21.01 -1.43
N LYS A 96 -4.67 20.02 -1.49
CA LYS A 96 -4.33 19.35 -2.75
C LYS A 96 -5.52 18.63 -3.36
N ARG A 97 -6.24 17.84 -2.57
CA ARG A 97 -7.41 17.07 -3.03
C ARG A 97 -8.58 17.96 -3.48
N LEU A 98 -8.72 19.15 -2.90
CA LEU A 98 -9.67 20.17 -3.34
C LEU A 98 -9.31 20.74 -4.71
N THR A 99 -8.02 20.86 -5.01
CA THR A 99 -7.53 21.39 -6.30
C THR A 99 -7.58 20.32 -7.39
N ASP A 100 -7.18 19.10 -7.05
CA ASP A 100 -7.17 17.94 -7.93
C ASP A 100 -7.67 16.69 -7.16
N PRO A 101 -8.88 16.21 -7.46
CA PRO A 101 -9.43 15.01 -6.84
C PRO A 101 -8.58 13.74 -7.02
N LEU A 102 -7.72 13.71 -8.05
CA LEU A 102 -6.85 12.58 -8.41
C LEU A 102 -5.38 12.82 -8.04
N CYS A 103 -5.09 13.80 -7.17
CA CYS A 103 -3.72 14.19 -6.82
C CYS A 103 -2.85 13.07 -6.22
N PHE A 104 -3.47 12.04 -5.64
CA PHE A 104 -2.78 10.89 -5.05
C PHE A 104 -3.30 9.58 -5.69
N PRO A 105 -2.70 9.12 -6.80
CA PRO A 105 -3.13 7.88 -7.48
C PRO A 105 -2.87 6.61 -6.66
N SER A 106 -1.83 6.61 -5.81
CA SER A 106 -1.46 5.48 -4.97
C SER A 106 -0.94 5.90 -3.60
N LEU A 107 -0.79 4.92 -2.70
CA LEU A 107 -0.13 5.16 -1.41
C LEU A 107 1.31 5.65 -1.60
N ASP A 108 2.04 5.12 -2.58
CA ASP A 108 3.44 5.51 -2.82
C ASP A 108 3.56 6.97 -3.27
N ASP A 109 2.58 7.46 -4.06
CA ASP A 109 2.56 8.83 -4.55
C ASP A 109 2.39 9.85 -3.41
N ILE A 110 1.41 9.62 -2.51
CA ILE A 110 1.22 10.50 -1.34
C ILE A 110 2.45 10.44 -0.42
N MET A 111 3.05 9.26 -0.21
CA MET A 111 4.24 9.13 0.64
C MET A 111 5.47 9.81 0.02
N HIS A 112 5.64 9.73 -1.30
CA HIS A 112 6.70 10.44 -2.02
C HIS A 112 6.53 11.96 -1.89
N GLU A 113 5.32 12.46 -2.09
CA GLU A 113 5.06 13.89 -2.02
C GLU A 113 5.18 14.43 -0.59
N MET A 114 4.75 13.64 0.41
CA MET A 114 4.98 13.96 1.82
C MET A 114 6.47 14.08 2.15
N LYS A 115 7.31 13.16 1.64
CA LYS A 115 8.77 13.26 1.78
C LYS A 115 9.29 14.54 1.12
N SER A 116 8.82 14.87 -0.08
CA SER A 116 9.26 16.10 -0.77
C SER A 116 8.85 17.38 -0.02
N THR A 117 7.68 17.39 0.61
CA THR A 117 7.11 18.58 1.25
C THR A 117 7.58 18.78 2.69
N PHE A 118 7.67 17.70 3.48
CA PHE A 118 7.88 17.77 4.94
C PHE A 118 9.23 17.27 5.42
N LEU A 119 10.05 16.66 4.55
CA LEU A 119 11.40 16.26 4.93
C LEU A 119 12.33 17.46 4.89
N ALA A 120 13.09 17.67 5.96
CA ALA A 120 14.10 18.71 5.99
C ALA A 120 15.22 18.41 4.96
N PRO A 121 15.73 19.39 4.19
CA PRO A 121 16.75 19.19 3.16
C PRO A 121 18.04 18.48 3.63
N ASN A 122 18.33 18.54 4.94
CA ASN A 122 19.52 17.97 5.56
C ASN A 122 19.19 16.80 6.51
N SER A 123 18.06 16.11 6.32
CA SER A 123 17.63 15.02 7.21
C SER A 123 18.72 13.97 7.41
N ASP A 124 19.41 13.56 6.34
CA ASP A 124 20.51 12.59 6.38
C ASP A 124 21.68 13.08 7.24
N PHE A 125 22.03 14.37 7.13
CA PHE A 125 23.08 14.96 7.95
C PHE A 125 22.67 15.00 9.42
N LEU A 126 21.43 15.40 9.72
CA LEU A 126 20.92 15.44 11.09
C LEU A 126 20.93 14.04 11.75
N TYR A 127 20.54 12.99 11.02
CA TYR A 127 20.63 11.63 11.54
C TYR A 127 22.06 11.22 11.85
N ARG A 128 23.02 11.54 10.96
CA ARG A 128 24.44 11.24 11.18
C ARG A 128 25.00 12.00 12.37
N THR A 129 24.68 13.28 12.51
CA THR A 129 25.10 14.08 13.67
C THR A 129 24.53 13.52 14.97
N LYS A 130 23.22 13.24 15.05
CA LYS A 130 22.59 12.62 16.22
C LYS A 130 23.22 11.27 16.56
N PHE A 131 23.53 10.45 15.56
CA PHE A 131 24.20 9.16 15.77
C PHE A 131 25.60 9.32 16.36
N LEU A 132 26.36 10.33 15.93
CA LEU A 132 27.69 10.62 16.48
C LEU A 132 27.64 11.20 17.89
N GLU A 133 26.53 11.81 18.30
CA GLU A 133 26.30 12.25 19.68
C GLU A 133 26.06 11.08 20.64
N CYS A 134 25.59 9.93 20.13
CA CYS A 134 25.39 8.73 20.94
C CYS A 134 26.72 8.17 21.46
N LYS A 135 26.97 8.32 22.76
CA LYS A 135 28.11 7.67 23.42
C LYS A 135 27.77 6.22 23.78
N GLN A 136 28.62 5.30 23.36
CA GLN A 136 28.54 3.91 23.82
C GLN A 136 28.92 3.85 25.31
N GLU A 137 28.05 3.32 26.17
CA GLU A 137 28.41 3.04 27.56
C GLU A 137 29.50 1.96 27.63
N LYS A 138 30.32 2.01 28.69
CA LYS A 138 31.36 0.99 28.94
C LYS A 138 30.68 -0.37 29.09
N ARG A 139 30.95 -1.29 28.15
CA ARG A 139 30.64 -2.71 28.32
C ARG A 139 31.49 -3.27 29.47
N SER A 140 30.86 -3.73 30.54
CA SER A 140 31.53 -4.59 31.52
C SER A 140 31.67 -5.99 30.91
N LEU A 141 32.90 -6.46 30.77
CA LEU A 141 33.18 -7.86 30.52
C LEU A 141 33.03 -8.58 31.87
N GLN A 142 32.07 -9.49 31.96
CA GLN A 142 31.91 -10.39 33.10
C GLN A 142 32.68 -11.68 32.85
#